data_AF-D7AUW9-F1
#
_entry.id   AF-D7AUW9-F1
#
_cell.length_a   1.000
_cell.length_b   1.000
_cell.length_c   1.000
_cell.angle_alpha   90.00
_cell.angle_beta   90.00
_cell.angle_gamma   90.00
#
_symmetry.space_group_name_H-M   'P 1'
#
loop_
_entity.id
_entity.type
_entity.pdbx_description
1 polymer ?
#
loop_
_entity_poly.entity_id
_entity_poly.type
_entity_poly.pdbx_seq_one_letter_code
_entity_poly.pdbx_strand_id
1 'polypeptide(L)'
;MGAREVLPTGRPVLDHVEITLPGALIGLVAGLFATAVAVMAGLSPVVTLALAAGLGIPLALFGAGYCVLLARGVFQVGAVAPMALYWLVGFPVSRLIDSYAVAWALGDDTVLGEPLLSFLALQAMLSLGFTIGFLWLHERIAPHWLLRVRGHNPVAASLVERYLEHAVHLDRRRGGSRRGAPRAPS
;
A
#
# COMPACT_ATOMS: atom_id res chain seq x y z
N MET A 1 28.72 27.63 -19.80
CA MET A 1 28.25 28.33 -18.58
C MET A 1 27.21 27.43 -17.94
N GLY A 2 27.63 26.57 -17.02
CA GLY A 2 26.81 25.49 -16.48
C GLY A 2 25.86 26.03 -15.41
N ALA A 3 24.55 25.90 -15.66
CA ALA A 3 23.54 26.08 -14.64
C ALA A 3 23.71 24.94 -13.62
N ARG A 4 24.33 25.24 -12.48
CA ARG A 4 24.23 24.38 -11.31
C ARG A 4 22.78 24.43 -10.87
N GLU A 5 22.03 23.37 -11.13
CA GLU A 5 20.77 23.10 -10.45
C GLU A 5 21.05 23.15 -8.95
N VAL A 6 20.66 24.27 -8.33
CA VAL A 6 20.63 24.41 -6.89
C VAL A 6 19.47 23.52 -6.44
N LEU A 7 19.78 22.26 -6.14
CA LEU A 7 18.86 21.36 -5.44
C LEU A 7 18.40 22.11 -4.18
N PRO A 8 17.08 22.37 -4.02
CA PRO A 8 16.59 22.98 -2.79
C PRO A 8 16.98 22.08 -1.63
N THR A 9 17.63 22.66 -0.63
CA THR A 9 18.10 22.03 0.60
C THR A 9 16.90 21.65 1.49
N GLY A 10 16.03 20.78 1.00
CA GLY A 10 14.94 20.14 1.75
C GLY A 10 15.50 19.01 2.59
N ARG A 11 14.90 18.75 3.77
CA ARG A 11 15.37 17.72 4.71
C ARG A 11 15.16 16.34 4.07
N PRO A 12 16.22 15.65 3.61
CA PRO A 12 16.10 14.48 2.74
C PRO A 12 15.31 13.34 3.40
N VAL A 13 15.31 13.26 4.73
CA VAL A 13 14.58 12.24 5.49
C VAL A 13 13.09 12.54 5.60
N LEU A 14 12.70 13.79 5.85
CA LEU A 14 11.28 14.17 5.99
C LEU A 14 10.56 14.06 4.64
N ASP A 15 11.24 14.43 3.55
CA ASP A 15 10.69 14.33 2.21
C ASP A 15 10.38 12.86 1.83
N HIS A 16 11.16 11.90 2.33
CA HIS A 16 10.91 10.47 2.14
C HIS A 16 9.79 9.95 3.07
N VAL A 17 9.71 10.44 4.31
CA VAL A 17 8.66 10.04 5.26
C VAL A 17 7.26 10.43 4.75
N GLU A 18 7.12 11.63 4.20
CA GLU A 18 5.84 12.11 3.65
C GLU A 18 5.31 11.28 2.49
N ILE A 19 6.21 10.62 1.74
CA ILE A 19 5.88 9.73 0.63
C ILE A 19 5.42 8.37 1.15
N THR A 20 5.96 7.91 2.28
CA THR A 20 5.57 6.62 2.88
C THR A 20 4.20 6.62 3.55
N LEU A 21 3.68 7.81 3.86
CA LEU A 21 2.45 8.01 4.63
C LEU A 21 1.19 7.36 4.05
N PRO A 22 0.89 7.45 2.74
CA PRO A 22 -0.29 6.78 2.17
C PRO A 22 -0.25 5.26 2.34
N GLY A 23 0.90 4.62 2.06
CA GLY A 23 1.06 3.17 2.21
C GLY A 23 1.04 2.72 3.67
N ALA A 24 1.70 3.48 4.56
CA ALA A 24 1.68 3.22 6.00
C ALA A 24 0.26 3.35 6.58
N LEU A 25 -0.49 4.37 6.18
CA LEU A 25 -1.87 4.60 6.62
C LEU A 25 -2.79 3.44 6.22
N ILE A 26 -2.63 2.90 5.02
CA ILE A 26 -3.41 1.73 4.57
C ILE A 26 -3.13 0.51 5.46
N GLY A 27 -1.87 0.27 5.80
CA GLY A 27 -1.51 -0.81 6.73
C GLY A 27 -2.07 -0.61 8.14
N LEU A 28 -2.07 0.63 8.65
CA LEU A 28 -2.70 0.95 9.94
C LEU A 28 -4.22 0.75 9.92
N VAL A 29 -4.90 1.11 8.82
CA VAL A 29 -6.33 0.85 8.64
C VAL A 29 -6.61 -0.65 8.67
N ALA A 30 -5.76 -1.48 8.07
CA ALA A 30 -5.89 -2.93 8.16
C ALA A 30 -5.78 -3.45 9.61
N GLY A 31 -4.83 -2.90 10.41
CA GLY A 31 -4.73 -3.20 11.84
C GLY A 31 -5.96 -2.76 12.64
N LEU A 32 -6.57 -1.62 12.29
CA LEU A 32 -7.82 -1.16 12.88
C LEU A 32 -8.98 -2.13 12.58
N PHE A 33 -9.07 -2.65 11.35
CA PHE A 33 -10.04 -3.68 11.00
C PHE A 33 -9.85 -4.96 11.83
N ALA A 34 -8.60 -5.42 11.99
CA ALA A 34 -8.30 -6.58 12.84
C ALA A 34 -8.74 -6.35 14.30
N THR A 35 -8.50 -5.13 14.83
CA THR A 35 -8.94 -4.72 16.17
C THR A 35 -10.47 -4.77 16.29
N ALA A 36 -11.19 -4.20 15.32
CA ALA A 36 -12.65 -4.18 15.33
C ALA A 36 -13.24 -5.60 15.32
N VAL A 37 -12.69 -6.49 14.49
CA VAL A 37 -13.09 -7.90 14.45
C VAL A 37 -12.80 -8.60 15.78
N ALA A 38 -11.64 -8.37 16.38
CA ALA A 38 -11.26 -8.96 17.67
C ALA A 38 -12.20 -8.55 18.81
N VAL A 39 -12.57 -7.26 18.87
CA VAL A 39 -13.53 -6.74 19.84
C VAL A 39 -14.91 -7.35 19.63
N MET A 40 -15.37 -7.43 18.37
CA MET A 40 -16.65 -8.09 18.04
C MET A 40 -16.66 -9.57 18.39
N ALA A 41 -15.52 -10.25 18.27
CA ALA A 41 -15.35 -11.64 18.66
C ALA A 41 -15.21 -11.84 20.19
N GLY A 42 -15.19 -10.77 20.99
CA GLY A 42 -15.07 -10.84 22.44
C GLY A 42 -13.70 -11.31 22.93
N LEU A 43 -12.64 -11.09 22.13
CA LEU A 43 -11.28 -11.50 22.51
C LEU A 43 -10.73 -10.62 23.65
N SER A 44 -9.76 -11.15 24.37
CA SER A 44 -9.11 -10.40 25.46
C SER A 44 -8.41 -9.13 24.91
N PRO A 45 -8.24 -8.08 25.74
CA PRO A 45 -7.53 -6.87 25.32
C PRO A 45 -6.10 -7.13 24.85
N VAL A 46 -5.42 -8.11 25.47
CA VAL A 46 -4.04 -8.51 25.14
C VAL A 46 -3.99 -9.12 23.74
N VAL A 47 -4.88 -10.06 23.43
CA VAL A 47 -4.96 -10.69 22.10
C VAL A 47 -5.41 -9.68 21.04
N THR A 48 -6.33 -8.79 21.39
CA THR A 48 -6.78 -7.70 20.52
C THR A 48 -5.63 -6.77 20.15
N LEU A 49 -4.79 -6.38 21.12
CA LEU A 49 -3.61 -5.55 20.88
C LEU A 49 -2.56 -6.30 20.04
N ALA A 50 -2.39 -7.60 20.29
CA ALA A 50 -1.48 -8.45 19.53
C ALA A 50 -1.90 -8.57 18.07
N LEU A 51 -3.19 -8.73 17.77
CA LEU A 51 -3.73 -8.70 16.40
C LEU A 51 -3.53 -7.33 15.73
N ALA A 52 -3.83 -6.26 16.46
CA ALA A 52 -3.68 -4.89 15.96
C ALA A 52 -2.23 -4.59 15.55
N ALA A 53 -1.28 -4.90 16.44
CA ALA A 53 0.14 -4.62 16.24
C ALA A 53 0.81 -5.65 15.32
N GLY A 54 0.56 -6.94 15.54
CA GLY A 54 1.14 -8.07 14.81
C GLY A 54 0.79 -8.05 13.33
N LEU A 55 -0.41 -7.59 12.98
CA LEU A 55 -0.80 -7.39 11.59
C LEU A 55 -0.55 -5.96 11.10
N GLY A 56 -1.00 -4.94 11.86
CA GLY A 56 -0.99 -3.55 11.41
C GLY A 56 0.41 -2.97 11.22
N ILE A 57 1.36 -3.30 12.09
CA ILE A 57 2.73 -2.76 12.00
C ILE A 57 3.46 -3.31 10.77
N PRO A 58 3.55 -4.64 10.54
CA PRO A 58 4.19 -5.16 9.34
C PRO A 58 3.54 -4.64 8.05
N LEU A 59 2.21 -4.60 7.99
CA LEU A 59 1.51 -4.06 6.83
C LEU A 59 1.79 -2.57 6.60
N ALA A 60 1.89 -1.76 7.66
CA ALA A 60 2.27 -0.36 7.54
C ALA A 60 3.71 -0.21 7.03
N LEU A 61 4.64 -1.05 7.49
CA LEU A 61 6.03 -1.05 7.05
C LEU A 61 6.17 -1.49 5.58
N PHE A 62 5.49 -2.57 5.17
CA PHE A 62 5.47 -3.00 3.77
C PHE A 62 4.73 -1.97 2.88
N GLY A 63 3.67 -1.34 3.38
CA GLY A 63 3.00 -0.25 2.68
C GLY A 63 3.91 0.96 2.47
N ALA A 64 4.65 1.36 3.50
CA ALA A 64 5.68 2.41 3.42
C ALA A 64 6.76 2.06 2.41
N GLY A 65 7.29 0.83 2.45
CA GLY A 65 8.30 0.33 1.51
C GLY A 65 7.83 0.39 0.06
N TYR A 66 6.56 0.04 -0.20
CA TYR A 66 5.97 0.15 -1.53
C TYR A 66 5.98 1.59 -2.05
N CYS A 67 5.63 2.57 -1.23
CA CYS A 67 5.68 3.97 -1.62
C CYS A 67 7.12 4.45 -1.94
N VAL A 68 8.14 3.96 -1.21
CA VAL A 68 9.54 4.24 -1.54
C VAL A 68 9.93 3.64 -2.90
N LEU A 69 9.53 2.40 -3.18
CA LEU A 69 9.78 1.73 -4.45
C LEU A 69 9.09 2.44 -5.62
N LEU A 70 7.87 2.95 -5.42
CA LEU A 70 7.18 3.81 -6.38
C LEU A 70 7.93 5.13 -6.61
N ALA A 71 8.39 5.80 -5.55
CA ALA A 71 9.11 7.07 -5.65
C ALA A 71 10.42 6.94 -6.46
N ARG A 72 11.12 5.82 -6.26
CA ARG A 72 12.32 5.44 -7.00
C ARG A 72 12.05 5.03 -8.45
N GLY A 73 10.78 4.92 -8.87
CA GLY A 73 10.39 4.53 -10.22
C GLY A 73 10.56 3.04 -10.54
N VAL A 74 10.79 2.19 -9.52
CA VAL A 74 10.88 0.73 -9.69
C VAL A 74 9.50 0.15 -10.03
N PHE A 75 8.46 0.68 -9.40
CA PHE A 75 7.08 0.38 -9.76
C PHE A 75 6.52 1.50 -10.63
N GLN A 76 5.86 1.12 -11.74
CA GLN A 76 5.05 2.04 -12.51
C GLN A 76 3.65 2.17 -11.88
N VAL A 77 3.08 3.37 -11.95
CA VAL A 77 1.71 3.63 -11.51
C VAL A 77 0.74 2.74 -12.31
N GLY A 78 -0.11 1.99 -11.62
CA GLY A 78 -1.07 1.05 -12.23
C GLY A 78 -0.49 -0.30 -12.66
N ALA A 79 0.79 -0.59 -12.38
CA ALA A 79 1.39 -1.88 -12.69
C ALA A 79 1.00 -2.95 -11.64
N VAL A 80 0.01 -3.78 -11.99
CA VAL A 80 -0.52 -4.84 -11.10
C VAL A 80 0.51 -5.95 -10.85
N ALA A 81 1.19 -6.42 -11.89
CA ALA A 81 2.11 -7.56 -11.81
C ALA A 81 3.26 -7.39 -10.80
N PRO A 82 4.05 -6.30 -10.83
CA PRO A 82 5.16 -6.15 -9.90
C PRO A 82 4.68 -5.87 -8.47
N MET A 83 3.49 -5.28 -8.31
CA MET A 83 2.87 -5.10 -7.01
C MET A 83 2.33 -6.43 -6.42
N ALA A 84 1.77 -7.30 -7.26
CA ALA A 84 1.37 -8.64 -6.85
C ALA A 84 2.57 -9.46 -6.37
N LEU A 85 3.71 -9.39 -7.06
CA LEU A 85 4.94 -10.05 -6.62
C LEU A 85 5.46 -9.51 -5.28
N TYR A 86 5.37 -8.20 -5.06
CA TYR A 86 5.75 -7.59 -3.79
C TYR A 86 4.89 -8.13 -2.61
N TRP A 87 3.57 -8.13 -2.79
CA TRP A 87 2.64 -8.58 -1.76
C TRP A 87 2.56 -10.10 -1.63
N LEU A 88 2.94 -10.86 -2.66
CA LEU A 88 3.10 -12.31 -2.59
C LEU A 88 4.06 -12.74 -1.48
N VAL A 89 5.03 -11.89 -1.14
CA VAL A 89 5.95 -12.11 -0.03
C VAL A 89 5.54 -11.29 1.20
N GLY A 90 5.23 -10.00 1.02
CA GLY A 90 4.93 -9.11 2.13
C GLY A 90 3.71 -9.52 2.95
N PHE A 91 2.66 -10.04 2.29
CA PHE A 91 1.43 -10.44 2.97
C PHE A 91 1.62 -11.73 3.80
N PRO A 92 2.16 -12.85 3.26
CA PRO A 92 2.43 -14.03 4.08
C PRO A 92 3.37 -13.77 5.25
N VAL A 93 4.40 -12.94 5.05
CA VAL A 93 5.31 -12.55 6.15
C VAL A 93 4.57 -11.78 7.23
N SER A 94 3.72 -10.81 6.85
CA SER A 94 2.90 -10.06 7.82
C SER A 94 1.95 -10.97 8.58
N ARG A 95 1.34 -11.95 7.89
CA ARG A 95 0.45 -12.95 8.49
C ARG A 95 1.17 -13.90 9.42
N LEU A 96 2.42 -14.24 9.12
CA LEU A 96 3.26 -15.06 9.99
C LEU A 96 3.62 -14.30 11.27
N ILE A 97 4.01 -13.03 11.16
CA ILE A 97 4.30 -12.18 12.33
C ILE A 97 3.05 -12.06 13.23
N ASP A 98 1.88 -11.87 12.63
CA ASP A 98 0.60 -11.85 13.35
C ASP A 98 0.34 -13.17 14.09
N SER A 99 0.55 -14.33 13.46
CA SER A 99 0.34 -15.63 14.13
C SER A 99 1.29 -15.83 15.31
N TYR A 100 2.56 -15.41 15.19
CA TYR A 100 3.50 -15.41 16.31
C TYR A 100 3.06 -14.46 17.44
N ALA A 101 2.60 -13.25 17.10
CA ALA A 101 2.14 -12.27 18.08
C ALA A 101 0.92 -12.78 18.86
N VAL A 102 -0.02 -13.43 18.18
CA VAL A 102 -1.21 -14.01 18.80
C VAL A 102 -0.87 -15.21 19.67
N ALA A 103 -0.05 -16.14 19.19
CA ALA A 103 0.38 -17.29 19.99
C ALA A 103 1.10 -16.86 21.27
N TRP A 104 1.98 -15.86 21.17
CA TRP A 104 2.64 -15.27 22.32
C TRP A 104 1.65 -14.62 23.30
N ALA A 105 0.65 -13.90 22.80
CA ALA A 105 -0.38 -13.27 23.61
C ALA A 105 -1.31 -14.27 24.33
N LEU A 106 -1.49 -15.46 23.74
CA LEU A 106 -2.25 -16.58 24.33
C LEU A 106 -1.40 -17.43 25.27
N GLY A 107 -0.07 -17.32 25.19
CA GLY A 107 0.85 -18.22 25.91
C GLY A 107 0.88 -19.63 25.31
N ASP A 108 0.48 -19.78 24.05
CA ASP A 108 0.49 -21.06 23.35
C ASP A 108 1.88 -21.34 22.75
N ASP A 109 2.38 -22.55 22.96
CA ASP A 109 3.63 -23.03 22.33
C ASP A 109 3.45 -23.30 20.82
N THR A 110 2.21 -23.41 20.36
CA THR A 110 1.87 -23.77 18.99
C THR A 110 1.48 -22.53 18.20
N VAL A 111 2.38 -22.07 17.32
CA VAL A 111 2.18 -20.84 16.54
C VAL A 111 1.25 -21.04 15.34
N LEU A 112 1.28 -22.24 14.73
CA LEU A 112 0.50 -22.58 13.55
C LEU A 112 -0.23 -23.90 13.80
N GLY A 113 -1.53 -23.93 13.49
CA GLY A 113 -2.32 -25.18 13.52
C GLY A 113 -2.06 -26.10 12.33
N GLU A 114 -1.29 -25.64 11.35
CA GLU A 114 -1.00 -26.33 10.08
C GLU A 114 0.48 -26.21 9.71
N PRO A 115 0.99 -27.08 8.82
CA PRO A 115 2.38 -26.99 8.36
C PRO A 115 2.70 -25.64 7.72
N LEU A 116 3.90 -25.12 7.97
CA LEU A 116 4.35 -23.80 7.49
C LEU A 116 4.13 -23.58 5.98
N LEU A 117 4.43 -24.59 5.15
CA LEU A 117 4.25 -24.49 3.70
C LEU A 117 2.78 -24.36 3.29
N SER A 118 1.88 -25.09 3.96
CA SER A 118 0.44 -25.00 3.71
C SER A 118 -0.09 -23.62 4.08
N PHE A 119 0.34 -23.09 5.24
CA PHE A 119 0.02 -21.73 5.66
C PHE A 119 0.50 -20.71 4.63
N LEU A 120 1.77 -20.77 4.23
CA LEU A 120 2.35 -19.82 3.27
C LEU A 120 1.66 -19.90 1.89
N ALA A 121 1.33 -21.10 1.42
CA ALA A 121 0.60 -21.27 0.15
C ALA A 121 -0.80 -20.64 0.21
N LEU A 122 -1.52 -20.84 1.30
CA LEU A 122 -2.83 -20.22 1.53
C LEU A 122 -2.70 -18.69 1.58
N GLN A 123 -1.74 -18.17 2.36
CA GLN A 123 -1.53 -16.72 2.44
C GLN A 123 -1.08 -16.13 1.09
N ALA A 124 -0.28 -16.85 0.31
CA ALA A 124 0.12 -16.44 -1.04
C ALA A 124 -1.09 -16.31 -1.97
N MET A 125 -2.04 -17.25 -1.91
CA MET A 125 -3.29 -17.17 -2.66
C MET A 125 -4.14 -15.96 -2.24
N LEU A 126 -4.27 -15.73 -0.93
CA LEU A 126 -5.01 -14.58 -0.38
C LEU A 126 -4.34 -13.23 -0.67
N SER A 127 -3.01 -13.22 -0.83
CA SER A 127 -2.23 -12.00 -1.11
C SER A 127 -2.67 -11.29 -2.38
N LEU A 128 -3.19 -12.01 -3.38
CA LEU A 128 -3.72 -11.41 -4.61
C LEU A 128 -4.95 -10.55 -4.33
N GLY A 129 -5.89 -11.04 -3.52
CA GLY A 129 -7.06 -10.28 -3.11
C GLY A 129 -6.67 -9.03 -2.31
N PHE A 130 -5.70 -9.20 -1.39
CA PHE A 130 -5.13 -8.08 -0.65
C PHE A 130 -4.47 -7.04 -1.57
N THR A 131 -3.69 -7.50 -2.55
CA THR A 131 -2.99 -6.64 -3.53
C THR A 131 -3.98 -5.75 -4.27
N ILE A 132 -5.09 -6.32 -4.73
CA ILE A 132 -6.12 -5.58 -5.46
C ILE A 132 -6.75 -4.52 -4.55
N GLY A 133 -7.12 -4.89 -3.32
CA GLY A 133 -7.68 -3.94 -2.35
C GLY A 133 -6.71 -2.82 -1.99
N PHE A 134 -5.44 -3.16 -1.76
CA PHE A 134 -4.37 -2.21 -1.50
C PHE A 134 -4.17 -1.26 -2.68
N LEU A 135 -4.15 -1.77 -3.92
CA LEU A 135 -3.98 -0.96 -5.13
C LEU A 135 -5.08 0.08 -5.22
N TRP A 136 -6.32 -0.37 -5.08
CA TRP A 136 -7.49 0.48 -5.16
C TRP A 136 -7.47 1.59 -4.10
N LEU A 137 -7.15 1.24 -2.86
CA LEU A 137 -7.11 2.19 -1.76
C LEU A 137 -5.93 3.18 -1.92
N HIS A 138 -4.78 2.67 -2.35
CA HIS A 138 -3.60 3.48 -2.64
C HIS A 138 -3.87 4.46 -3.79
N GLU A 139 -4.48 4.01 -4.90
CA GLU A 139 -4.86 4.89 -6.01
C GLU A 139 -5.89 5.95 -5.63
N ARG A 140 -6.73 5.69 -4.62
CA ARG A 140 -7.71 6.68 -4.14
C ARG A 140 -7.10 7.69 -3.17
N ILE A 141 -6.22 7.25 -2.27
CA ILE A 141 -5.62 8.10 -1.23
C ILE A 141 -4.40 8.86 -1.76
N ALA A 142 -3.50 8.20 -2.51
CA ALA A 142 -2.22 8.76 -2.91
C ALA A 142 -2.34 10.06 -3.73
N PRO A 143 -3.25 10.21 -4.74
CA PRO A 143 -3.35 11.44 -5.51
C PRO A 143 -3.74 12.65 -4.66
N HIS A 144 -4.71 12.48 -3.75
CA HIS A 144 -5.18 13.55 -2.85
C HIS A 144 -4.08 13.97 -1.87
N TRP A 145 -3.32 13.02 -1.35
CA TRP A 145 -2.20 13.29 -0.46
C TRP A 145 -1.04 13.99 -1.18
N LEU A 146 -0.63 13.47 -2.34
CA LEU A 146 0.44 14.04 -3.16
C LEU A 146 0.10 15.46 -3.63
N LEU A 147 -1.16 15.74 -3.98
CA LEU A 147 -1.65 17.09 -4.28
C LEU A 147 -1.45 18.07 -3.11
N ARG A 148 -1.65 17.62 -1.88
CA ARG A 148 -1.51 18.43 -0.67
C ARG A 148 -0.04 18.72 -0.32
N VAL A 149 0.83 17.74 -0.54
CA VAL A 149 2.26 17.79 -0.13
C VAL A 149 3.17 18.40 -1.20
N ARG A 150 2.71 18.47 -2.46
CA ARG A 150 3.45 19.02 -3.62
C ARG A 150 4.08 20.39 -3.39
N GLY A 151 3.45 21.25 -2.58
CA GLY A 151 3.89 22.64 -2.38
C GLY A 151 5.26 22.78 -1.70
N HIS A 152 5.70 21.77 -0.95
CA HIS A 152 6.93 21.85 -0.16
C HIS A 152 7.89 20.67 -0.35
N ASN A 153 7.48 19.62 -1.07
CA ASN A 153 8.28 18.41 -1.28
C ASN A 153 8.58 18.20 -2.79
N PRO A 154 9.83 18.40 -3.24
CA PRO A 154 10.20 18.29 -4.65
C PRO A 154 10.09 16.84 -5.19
N VAL A 155 10.22 15.83 -4.32
CA VAL A 155 10.06 14.42 -4.71
C VAL A 155 8.58 14.10 -4.96
N ALA A 156 7.68 14.64 -4.13
CA ALA A 156 6.24 14.54 -4.36
C ALA A 156 5.80 15.24 -5.66
N ALA A 157 6.44 16.36 -6.03
CA ALA A 157 6.18 17.03 -7.30
C ALA A 157 6.54 16.16 -8.52
N SER A 158 7.69 15.47 -8.49
CA SER A 158 8.09 14.53 -9.56
C SER A 158 7.16 13.30 -9.68
N LEU A 159 6.58 12.85 -8.56
CA LEU A 159 5.62 11.75 -8.52
C LEU A 159 4.26 12.17 -9.08
N VAL A 160 3.81 13.36 -8.72
CA VAL A 160 2.61 13.99 -9.28
C VAL A 160 2.71 14.11 -10.79
N GLU A 161 3.84 14.57 -11.31
CA GLU A 161 4.01 14.80 -12.74
C GLU A 161 3.90 13.48 -13.52
N ARG A 162 4.54 12.40 -13.00
CA ARG A 162 4.36 11.03 -13.51
C ARG A 162 2.91 10.53 -13.41
N TYR A 163 2.21 10.85 -12.31
CA TYR A 163 0.79 10.51 -12.16
C TYR A 163 -0.10 11.27 -13.15
N LEU A 164 0.19 12.55 -13.42
CA LEU A 164 -0.55 13.39 -14.36
C LEU A 164 -0.32 12.95 -15.81
N GLU A 165 0.91 12.62 -16.19
CA GLU A 165 1.21 12.03 -17.50
C GLU A 165 0.41 10.75 -17.71
N HIS A 166 0.38 9.86 -16.71
CA HIS A 166 -0.37 8.61 -16.79
C HIS A 166 -1.90 8.83 -16.86
N ALA A 167 -2.43 9.80 -16.10
CA ALA A 167 -3.85 10.17 -16.15
C ALA A 167 -4.25 10.73 -17.53
N VAL A 168 -3.40 11.55 -18.15
CA VAL A 168 -3.62 12.07 -19.52
C VAL A 168 -3.63 10.94 -20.56
N HIS A 169 -2.79 9.92 -20.38
CA HIS A 169 -2.80 8.74 -21.26
C HIS A 169 -4.07 7.88 -21.10
N LEU A 170 -4.58 7.71 -19.89
CA LEU A 170 -5.84 7.00 -19.63
C LEU A 170 -7.06 7.77 -20.15
N ASP A 171 -7.06 9.10 -20.01
CA ASP A 171 -8.15 9.95 -20.47
C ASP A 171 -8.18 10.08 -22.01
N ARG A 172 -7.02 10.02 -22.68
CA ARG A 172 -6.96 9.86 -24.15
C ARG A 172 -7.58 8.54 -24.63
N ARG A 173 -7.37 7.43 -23.89
CA ARG A 173 -7.99 6.13 -24.21
C ARG A 173 -9.50 6.13 -23.97
N ARG A 174 -9.98 6.75 -22.89
CA ARG A 174 -11.43 6.88 -22.60
C ARG A 174 -12.12 7.90 -23.52
N GLY A 175 -11.46 9.01 -23.86
CA GLY A 175 -11.96 10.05 -24.76
C GLY A 175 -12.12 9.58 -26.21
N GLY A 176 -11.30 8.62 -26.66
CA GLY A 176 -11.49 7.95 -27.96
C GLY A 176 -12.79 7.14 -28.03
N SER A 177 -13.19 6.50 -26.92
CA SER A 177 -14.42 5.71 -26.87
C SER A 177 -15.70 6.55 -26.82
N ARG A 178 -15.62 7.82 -26.40
CA ARG A 178 -16.78 8.75 -26.36
C ARG A 178 -17.02 9.51 -27.68
N ARG A 179 -16.05 9.52 -28.60
CA ARG A 179 -16.18 10.20 -29.90
C ARG A 179 -16.78 9.30 -31.01
N GLY A 180 -17.04 8.03 -30.71
CA GLY A 180 -17.58 7.04 -31.66
C GLY A 180 -19.08 6.77 -31.55
N ALA A 181 -19.85 7.53 -30.78
CA ALA A 181 -21.31 7.39 -30.77
C ALA A 181 -21.88 8.06 -32.04
N PRO A 182 -22.47 7.30 -32.99
CA PRO A 182 -23.05 7.88 -34.20
C PRO A 182 -24.22 8.79 -33.80
N ARG A 183 -24.19 10.04 -34.26
CA ARG A 183 -25.39 10.88 -34.23
C ARG A 183 -26.43 10.22 -35.14
N ALA A 184 -27.53 9.76 -34.54
CA ALA A 184 -28.68 9.28 -35.30
C ALA A 184 -29.21 10.42 -36.18
N PRO A 185 -29.40 10.22 -37.50
CA PRO A 185 -30.02 11.20 -38.37
C PRO A 185 -31.53 11.25 -38.08
N SER A 186 -32.03 12.48 -37.97
CA SER A 186 -33.44 12.87 -37.83
C SER A 186 -34.26 12.57 -39.07
#